data_AF-K7ADP2-F1
#
_entry.id   AF-K7ADP2-F1
#
_cell.length_a   1.000
_cell.length_b   1.000
_cell.length_c   1.000
_cell.angle_alpha   90.00
_cell.angle_beta   90.00
_cell.angle_gamma   90.00
#
_symmetry.space_group_name_H-M   'P 1'
#
loop_
_entity.id
_entity.type
_entity.pdbx_description
1 polymer ?
#
loop_
_entity_poly.entity_id
_entity_poly.type
_entity_poly.pdbx_seq_one_letter_code
_entity_poly.pdbx_strand_id
1 'polypeptide(L)'
;MNKYINTLSVVATIFLFGCSNRINYEKNINSFIADQKLAPMESIDTGGAIKYRALNDKHIALTIQNSGSYLLTVRANCQDIMNATKIVLATAAEGVVQVNSRDKIVRIGDKYSECLVSGLYKLHSGQLEQLVSWSYRRDPSWSNNLIYPLFYDVKSRGLEN
;
A
#
# COMPACT_ATOMS: atom_id res chain seq x y z
N MET A 1 32.14 -18.86 -65.67
CA MET A 1 30.90 -19.64 -65.50
C MET A 1 30.98 -20.47 -64.23
N ASN A 2 29.87 -20.51 -63.49
CA ASN A 2 29.50 -21.34 -62.32
C ASN A 2 30.19 -21.02 -60.98
N LYS A 3 29.61 -20.21 -60.08
CA LYS A 3 28.47 -20.46 -59.15
C LYS A 3 28.66 -21.71 -58.28
N TYR A 4 29.00 -21.51 -57.01
CA TYR A 4 28.41 -22.23 -55.87
C TYR A 4 28.31 -21.29 -54.66
N ILE A 5 27.07 -20.92 -54.36
CA ILE A 5 26.62 -20.31 -53.11
C ILE A 5 26.49 -21.45 -52.12
N ASN A 6 27.13 -21.36 -50.95
CA ASN A 6 26.78 -22.17 -49.78
C ASN A 6 26.83 -21.28 -48.52
N THR A 7 25.70 -20.61 -48.32
CA THR A 7 24.85 -20.53 -47.12
C THR A 7 25.37 -21.06 -45.77
N LEU A 8 24.87 -20.38 -44.71
CA LEU A 8 24.87 -20.69 -43.26
C LEU A 8 26.16 -20.33 -42.49
N SER A 9 26.16 -19.58 -41.38
CA SER A 9 25.12 -19.31 -40.39
C SER A 9 25.27 -17.92 -39.77
N VAL A 10 24.18 -17.14 -39.75
CA VAL A 10 24.03 -15.99 -38.85
C VAL A 10 23.61 -16.57 -37.50
N VAL A 11 24.54 -16.66 -36.55
CA VAL A 11 24.18 -16.94 -35.16
C VAL A 11 23.60 -15.65 -34.60
N ALA A 12 22.28 -15.50 -34.75
CA ALA A 12 21.51 -14.54 -33.99
C ALA A 12 21.57 -14.97 -32.52
N THR A 13 22.50 -14.40 -31.77
CA THR A 13 22.51 -14.49 -30.32
C THR A 13 21.26 -13.76 -29.85
N ILE A 14 20.19 -14.53 -29.62
CA ILE A 14 18.99 -14.08 -28.94
C ILE A 14 19.46 -13.55 -27.59
N PHE A 15 19.51 -12.23 -27.46
CA PHE A 15 19.55 -11.59 -26.16
C PHE A 15 18.34 -12.11 -25.40
N LEU A 16 18.57 -13.06 -24.51
CA LEU A 16 17.69 -13.35 -23.40
C LEU A 16 17.75 -12.10 -22.50
N PHE A 17 17.10 -11.02 -22.94
CA PHE A 17 16.45 -10.10 -22.02
C PHE A 17 15.40 -10.95 -21.33
N GLY A 18 15.83 -11.66 -20.29
CA GLY A 18 14.95 -11.97 -19.19
C GLY A 18 14.46 -10.64 -18.68
N CYS A 19 13.39 -10.11 -19.27
CA CYS A 19 12.53 -9.15 -18.64
C CYS A 19 12.04 -9.86 -17.39
N SER A 20 12.81 -9.76 -16.30
CA SER A 20 12.22 -9.91 -14.98
C SER A 20 11.22 -8.76 -14.95
N ASN A 21 9.97 -9.04 -15.32
CA ASN A 21 8.85 -8.19 -15.02
C ASN A 21 8.72 -8.23 -13.49
N ARG A 22 9.65 -7.57 -12.79
CA ARG A 22 9.42 -7.14 -11.41
C ARG A 22 8.20 -6.26 -11.54
N ILE A 23 7.04 -6.83 -11.22
CA ILE A 23 5.78 -6.11 -11.22
C ILE A 23 6.03 -4.91 -10.31
N ASN A 24 6.04 -3.72 -10.90
CA ASN A 24 6.22 -2.49 -10.14
C ASN A 24 4.86 -2.15 -9.55
N TYR A 25 4.53 -2.81 -8.45
CA TYR A 25 3.25 -2.68 -7.77
C TYR A 25 2.93 -1.23 -7.38
N GLU A 26 3.94 -0.46 -6.99
CA GLU A 26 3.80 0.98 -6.73
C GLU A 26 3.35 1.71 -8.00
N LYS A 27 4.03 1.48 -9.14
CA LYS A 27 3.65 2.08 -10.41
C LYS A 27 2.22 1.71 -10.81
N ASN A 28 1.82 0.45 -10.63
CA ASN A 28 0.48 -0.01 -10.97
C ASN A 28 -0.61 0.69 -10.15
N ILE A 29 -0.41 0.85 -8.84
CA ILE A 29 -1.38 1.54 -7.98
C ILE A 29 -1.42 3.04 -8.28
N ASN A 30 -0.28 3.68 -8.51
CA ASN A 30 -0.24 5.09 -8.91
C ASN A 30 -0.94 5.32 -10.26
N SER A 31 -0.71 4.45 -11.25
CA SER A 31 -1.44 4.48 -12.52
C SER A 31 -2.93 4.25 -12.31
N PHE A 32 -3.33 3.30 -11.45
CA PHE A 32 -4.72 3.05 -11.13
C PHE A 32 -5.44 4.27 -10.55
N ILE A 33 -4.81 5.00 -9.63
CA ILE A 33 -5.38 6.26 -9.09
C ILE A 33 -5.69 7.24 -10.23
N ALA A 34 -4.76 7.40 -11.18
CA ALA A 34 -4.92 8.30 -12.32
C ALA A 34 -5.98 7.80 -13.32
N ASP A 35 -5.91 6.53 -13.71
CA ASP A 35 -6.76 5.90 -14.72
C ASP A 35 -8.22 5.82 -14.26
N GLN A 36 -8.43 5.51 -12.97
CA GLN A 36 -9.76 5.49 -12.35
C GLN A 36 -10.24 6.87 -11.90
N LYS A 37 -9.41 7.91 -12.08
CA LYS A 37 -9.70 9.30 -11.68
C LYS A 37 -10.15 9.40 -10.21
N LEU A 38 -9.46 8.68 -9.32
CA LEU A 38 -9.81 8.71 -7.90
C LEU A 38 -9.60 10.11 -7.34
N ALA A 39 -10.67 10.70 -6.82
CA ALA A 39 -10.61 12.02 -6.20
C ALA A 39 -9.95 11.92 -4.82
N PRO A 40 -8.94 12.75 -4.52
CA PRO A 40 -8.38 12.81 -3.18
C PRO A 40 -9.44 13.33 -2.21
N MET A 41 -9.44 12.75 -1.01
CA MET A 41 -10.25 13.17 0.12
C MET A 41 -9.37 13.84 1.16
N GLU A 42 -9.92 14.83 1.85
CA GLU A 42 -9.19 15.49 2.94
C GLU A 42 -9.28 14.71 4.25
N SER A 43 -10.40 14.04 4.49
CA SER A 43 -10.64 13.27 5.71
C SER A 43 -11.67 12.16 5.56
N ILE A 44 -11.65 11.21 6.50
CA ILE A 44 -12.69 10.20 6.73
C ILE A 44 -13.04 10.15 8.21
N ASP A 45 -14.34 10.08 8.48
CA ASP A 45 -14.85 9.72 9.79
C ASP A 45 -14.73 8.19 9.95
N THR A 46 -14.11 7.78 11.04
CA THR A 46 -13.84 6.39 11.36
C THR A 46 -14.72 5.87 12.49
N GLY A 47 -15.96 6.36 12.66
CA GLY A 47 -16.89 5.90 13.71
C GLY A 47 -17.29 4.40 13.74
N GLY A 48 -16.53 3.49 13.11
CA GLY A 48 -16.74 2.05 13.12
C GLY A 48 -15.44 1.26 12.99
N ALA A 49 -15.54 -0.06 13.16
CA ALA A 49 -14.37 -0.94 13.07
C ALA A 49 -13.69 -0.81 11.69
N ILE A 50 -12.38 -0.53 11.71
CA ILE A 50 -11.57 -0.43 10.50
C ILE A 50 -10.79 -1.73 10.32
N LYS A 51 -10.91 -2.33 9.15
CA LYS A 51 -10.02 -3.40 8.69
C LYS A 51 -9.01 -2.81 7.73
N TYR A 52 -7.76 -3.25 7.82
CA TYR A 52 -6.74 -2.81 6.88
C TYR A 52 -5.99 -3.98 6.24
N ARG A 53 -5.41 -3.67 5.07
CA ARG A 53 -4.54 -4.55 4.31
C ARG A 53 -3.44 -3.73 3.65
N ALA A 54 -2.19 -3.98 4.00
CA ALA A 54 -1.04 -3.39 3.32
C ALA A 54 -0.92 -3.99 1.90
N LEU A 55 -0.93 -3.13 0.88
CA LEU A 55 -0.75 -3.54 -0.53
C LEU A 55 0.74 -3.56 -0.91
N ASN A 56 1.47 -2.57 -0.39
CA ASN A 56 2.92 -2.43 -0.40
C ASN A 56 3.35 -1.46 0.73
N ASP A 57 4.60 -1.01 0.75
CA ASP A 57 5.12 -0.10 1.77
C ASP A 57 4.60 1.35 1.70
N LYS A 58 3.82 1.69 0.67
CA LYS A 58 3.26 3.04 0.48
C LYS A 58 1.74 3.08 0.39
N HIS A 59 1.09 1.91 0.27
CA HIS A 59 -0.32 1.82 -0.06
C HIS A 59 -1.01 0.82 0.87
N ILE A 60 -2.08 1.27 1.52
CA ILE A 60 -2.88 0.49 2.46
C ILE A 60 -4.34 0.58 2.02
N ALA A 61 -4.98 -0.56 1.82
CA ALA A 61 -6.42 -0.63 1.66
C ALA A 61 -7.09 -0.63 3.04
N LEU A 62 -8.13 0.18 3.19
CA LEU A 62 -8.96 0.26 4.38
C LEU A 62 -10.39 -0.14 4.04
N THR A 63 -11.05 -0.81 4.98
CA THR A 63 -12.50 -1.02 4.96
C THR A 63 -13.05 -0.58 6.30
N ILE A 64 -13.93 0.40 6.29
CA ILE A 64 -14.58 0.93 7.49
C ILE A 64 -16.00 0.39 7.50
N GLN A 65 -16.37 -0.25 8.61
CA GLN A 65 -17.73 -0.74 8.81
C GLN A 65 -18.73 0.40 8.57
N ASN A 66 -19.73 0.14 7.72
CA ASN A 66 -20.80 1.07 7.34
C ASN A 66 -20.40 2.32 6.50
N SER A 67 -19.11 2.59 6.28
CA SER A 67 -18.67 3.77 5.48
C SER A 67 -18.12 3.40 4.09
N GLY A 68 -17.53 2.21 3.96
CA GLY A 68 -17.04 1.69 2.68
C GLY A 68 -15.54 1.43 2.66
N SER A 69 -14.97 1.43 1.46
CA SER A 69 -13.56 1.07 1.22
C SER A 69 -12.75 2.27 0.76
N TYR A 70 -11.49 2.32 1.17
CA TYR A 70 -10.60 3.44 0.91
C TYR A 70 -9.19 2.96 0.59
N LEU A 71 -8.46 3.75 -0.20
CA LEU A 71 -7.03 3.61 -0.40
C LEU A 71 -6.34 4.74 0.37
N LEU A 72 -5.46 4.36 1.27
CA LEU A 72 -4.60 5.26 2.04
C LEU A 72 -3.18 5.17 1.48
N THR A 73 -2.55 6.32 1.22
CA THR A 73 -1.15 6.38 0.82
C THR A 73 -0.31 7.04 1.90
N VAL A 74 0.93 6.58 2.05
CA VAL A 74 1.91 7.16 2.96
C VAL A 74 3.15 7.63 2.24
N ARG A 75 3.89 8.52 2.89
CA ARG A 75 5.15 9.05 2.37
C ARG A 75 6.21 7.96 2.17
N ALA A 76 7.11 8.22 1.23
CA ALA A 76 8.08 7.25 0.73
C ALA A 76 9.13 6.77 1.74
N ASN A 77 9.24 7.41 2.90
CA ASN A 77 10.12 6.98 3.98
C ASN A 77 9.54 5.82 4.81
N CYS A 78 8.30 5.40 4.54
CA CYS A 78 7.73 4.22 5.18
C CYS A 78 8.30 2.95 4.55
N GLN A 79 8.72 2.01 5.39
CA GLN A 79 9.29 0.72 4.99
C GLN A 79 8.63 -0.40 5.80
N ASP A 80 8.61 -1.61 5.24
CA ASP A 80 8.17 -2.83 5.90
C ASP A 80 6.72 -2.82 6.45
N ILE A 81 5.83 -1.99 5.91
CA ILE A 81 4.41 -1.96 6.32
C ILE A 81 3.78 -3.33 6.09
N MET A 82 4.19 -4.02 5.04
CA MET A 82 3.69 -5.37 4.73
C MET A 82 4.00 -6.40 5.81
N ASN A 83 5.01 -6.14 6.64
CA ASN A 83 5.43 -7.00 7.75
C ASN A 83 4.85 -6.52 9.08
N ALA A 84 4.02 -5.48 9.08
CA ALA A 84 3.36 -4.98 10.27
C ALA A 84 2.44 -6.04 10.87
N THR A 85 2.69 -6.42 12.12
CA THR A 85 1.75 -7.23 12.90
C THR A 85 0.50 -6.44 13.27
N LYS A 86 0.65 -5.11 13.38
CA LYS A 86 -0.41 -4.16 13.68
C LYS A 86 -0.08 -2.79 13.07
N ILE A 87 -1.12 -2.11 12.59
CA ILE A 87 -1.08 -0.72 12.16
C ILE A 87 -2.06 0.07 13.02
N VAL A 88 -1.59 1.18 13.57
CA VAL A 88 -2.42 2.15 14.30
C VAL A 88 -2.50 3.42 13.48
N LEU A 89 -3.70 3.89 13.21
CA LEU A 89 -3.92 5.23 12.66
C LEU A 89 -3.91 6.20 13.84
N ALA A 90 -2.80 6.91 14.01
CA ALA A 90 -2.66 7.97 14.99
C ALA A 90 -3.19 9.27 14.39
N THR A 91 -4.37 9.68 14.86
CA THR A 91 -5.06 10.86 14.37
C THR A 91 -4.91 12.03 15.34
N ALA A 92 -4.85 13.25 14.82
CA ALA A 92 -4.81 14.48 15.62
C ALA A 92 -6.16 14.78 16.30
N ALA A 93 -7.25 14.35 15.70
CA ALA A 93 -8.60 14.38 16.26
C ALA A 93 -9.10 12.94 16.41
N GLU A 94 -9.61 12.60 17.60
CA GLU A 94 -10.13 11.26 17.87
C GLU A 94 -11.20 10.87 16.82
N GLY A 95 -11.01 9.72 16.18
CA GLY A 95 -11.96 9.19 15.20
C GLY A 95 -11.92 9.80 13.80
N VAL A 96 -11.01 10.75 13.49
CA VAL A 96 -10.92 11.36 12.15
C VAL A 96 -9.54 11.19 11.55
N VAL A 97 -9.43 10.51 10.41
CA VAL A 97 -8.17 10.42 9.64
C VAL A 97 -8.16 11.52 8.59
N GLN A 98 -7.10 12.31 8.53
CA GLN A 98 -6.89 13.44 7.62
C GLN A 98 -5.62 13.24 6.77
N VAL A 99 -5.52 13.96 5.65
CA VAL A 99 -4.38 13.89 4.71
C VAL A 99 -3.35 15.01 4.95
N ASN A 100 -3.33 15.61 6.14
CA ASN A 100 -2.37 16.64 6.49
C ASN A 100 -1.11 16.08 7.18
N SER A 101 -0.17 16.95 7.51
CA SER A 101 1.15 16.58 8.04
C SER A 101 1.16 16.04 9.47
N ARG A 102 0.01 15.91 10.14
CA ARG A 102 -0.06 15.48 11.54
C ARG A 102 -0.51 14.04 11.70
N ASP A 103 -1.32 13.54 10.78
CA ASP A 103 -1.85 12.18 10.89
C ASP A 103 -0.84 11.15 10.41
N LYS A 104 -0.70 10.11 11.22
CA LYS A 104 0.36 9.13 11.10
C LYS A 104 -0.20 7.72 11.16
N ILE A 105 0.55 6.84 10.53
CA ILE A 105 0.41 5.41 10.65
C ILE A 105 1.56 4.92 11.50
N VAL A 106 1.26 4.22 12.57
CA VAL A 106 2.23 3.59 13.43
C VAL A 106 2.26 2.10 13.13
N ARG A 107 3.41 1.63 12.66
CA ARG A 107 3.70 0.22 12.46
C ARG A 107 4.16 -0.40 13.77
N ILE A 108 3.54 -1.52 14.13
CA ILE A 108 3.94 -2.35 15.27
C ILE A 108 4.31 -3.74 14.74
N GLY A 109 5.50 -4.21 15.08
CA GLY A 109 6.07 -5.48 14.62
C GLY A 109 7.46 -5.69 15.22
N ASP A 110 8.42 -6.09 14.39
CA ASP A 110 9.83 -6.22 14.74
C ASP A 110 10.49 -4.88 15.14
N LYS A 111 9.96 -3.75 14.64
CA LYS A 111 10.35 -2.38 15.02
C LYS A 111 9.14 -1.45 15.04
N TYR A 112 9.22 -0.39 15.84
CA TYR A 112 8.30 0.73 15.79
C TYR A 112 8.68 1.69 14.67
N SER A 113 7.73 2.07 13.80
CA SER A 113 7.96 3.11 12.79
C SER A 113 6.71 3.95 12.55
N GLU A 114 6.91 5.26 12.46
CA GLU A 114 5.86 6.23 12.15
C GLU A 114 5.94 6.70 10.71
N CYS A 115 4.80 6.73 10.03
CA CYS A 115 4.70 7.13 8.64
C CYS A 115 3.60 8.16 8.45
N LEU A 116 3.90 9.24 7.74
CA LEU A 116 2.92 10.29 7.47
C LEU A 116 1.98 9.89 6.35
N VAL A 117 0.69 10.17 6.55
CA VAL A 117 -0.31 10.04 5.49
C VAL A 117 -0.02 11.08 4.40
N SER A 118 -0.15 10.67 3.13
CA SER A 118 0.05 11.53 1.95
C SER A 118 -1.14 11.58 1.01
N GLY A 119 -2.11 10.68 1.16
CA GLY A 119 -3.26 10.61 0.29
C GLY A 119 -4.33 9.68 0.85
N LEU A 120 -5.57 10.00 0.53
CA LEU A 120 -6.74 9.22 0.90
C LEU A 120 -7.74 9.28 -0.25
N TYR A 121 -8.27 8.13 -0.65
CA TYR A 121 -9.15 8.02 -1.81
C TYR A 121 -10.30 7.08 -1.48
N LYS A 122 -11.53 7.48 -1.77
CA LYS A 122 -12.67 6.57 -1.69
C LYS A 122 -12.61 5.56 -2.83
N LEU A 123 -12.86 4.30 -2.53
CA LEU A 123 -12.97 3.24 -3.52
C LEU A 123 -14.44 2.91 -3.78
N HIS A 124 -14.78 2.77 -5.05
CA HIS A 124 -16.07 2.27 -5.52
C HIS A 124 -16.07 0.73 -5.61
N SER A 125 -17.25 0.16 -5.84
CA SER A 125 -17.43 -1.30 -5.93
C SER A 125 -16.47 -1.93 -6.94
N GLY A 126 -15.82 -3.05 -6.59
CA GLY A 126 -14.86 -3.76 -7.45
C GLY A 126 -13.42 -3.22 -7.42
N GLN A 127 -13.23 -1.94 -7.06
CA GLN A 127 -11.91 -1.30 -7.07
C GLN A 127 -11.00 -1.83 -5.97
N LEU A 128 -11.57 -2.21 -4.82
CA LEU A 128 -10.83 -2.81 -3.72
C LEU A 128 -10.28 -4.19 -4.12
N GLU A 129 -11.11 -5.05 -4.72
CA GLU A 129 -10.66 -6.38 -5.16
C GLU A 129 -9.56 -6.28 -6.21
N GLN A 130 -9.67 -5.33 -7.14
CA GLN A 130 -8.63 -5.06 -8.14
C GLN A 130 -7.30 -4.66 -7.50
N LEU A 131 -7.31 -3.69 -6.56
CA LEU A 131 -6.10 -3.27 -5.84
C LEU A 131 -5.48 -4.41 -5.03
N VAL A 132 -6.31 -5.21 -4.37
CA VAL A 132 -5.89 -6.40 -3.62
C VAL A 132 -5.24 -7.44 -4.54
N SER A 133 -5.77 -7.65 -5.75
CA SER A 133 -5.21 -8.61 -6.71
C SER A 133 -3.78 -8.26 -7.15
N TRP A 134 -3.39 -6.99 -6.99
CA TRP A 134 -2.04 -6.48 -7.24
C TRP A 134 -1.22 -6.30 -5.96
N SER A 135 -1.69 -6.77 -4.81
CA SER A 135 -0.87 -6.71 -3.60
C SER A 135 0.35 -7.64 -3.71
N TYR A 136 1.44 -7.25 -3.06
CA TYR A 136 2.72 -7.99 -3.12
C TYR A 136 2.61 -9.43 -2.58
N ARG A 137 1.68 -9.69 -1.65
CA ARG A 137 1.39 -11.03 -1.11
C ARG A 137 0.13 -11.57 -1.79
N ARG A 138 0.17 -12.83 -2.25
CA ARG A 138 -1.01 -13.52 -2.82
C ARG A 138 -2.17 -13.68 -1.82
N ASP A 139 -1.87 -13.69 -0.52
CA ASP A 139 -2.86 -13.71 0.57
C ASP A 139 -2.41 -12.82 1.74
N PRO A 140 -2.59 -11.50 1.67
CA PRO A 140 -2.34 -10.65 2.81
C PRO A 140 -3.51 -10.83 3.79
N SER A 141 -3.29 -11.49 4.91
CA SER A 141 -4.31 -11.64 5.96
C SER A 141 -4.90 -10.27 6.30
N TRP A 142 -6.23 -10.14 6.31
CA TRP A 142 -6.87 -8.99 6.92
C TRP A 142 -6.46 -8.98 8.39
N SER A 143 -5.78 -7.94 8.80
CA SER A 143 -5.50 -7.77 10.23
C SER A 143 -6.72 -7.09 10.85
N ASN A 144 -7.21 -7.68 11.94
CA ASN A 144 -8.45 -7.27 12.59
C ASN A 144 -8.24 -6.20 13.68
N ASN A 145 -7.03 -5.66 13.84
CA ASN A 145 -6.66 -4.90 15.04
C ASN A 145 -6.15 -3.50 14.70
N LEU A 146 -7.02 -2.67 14.11
CA LEU A 146 -6.85 -1.21 14.25
C LEU A 146 -7.36 -0.81 15.63
N ILE A 147 -6.41 -0.54 16.52
CA ILE A 147 -6.68 0.03 17.83
C ILE A 147 -6.53 1.54 17.65
N TYR A 148 -7.62 2.30 17.83
CA TYR A 148 -7.58 3.76 18.01
C TYR A 148 -6.48 4.12 19.00
N PRO A 149 -5.85 5.29 18.88
CA PRO A 149 -4.68 5.58 19.67
C PRO A 149 -5.05 5.60 21.16
N LEU A 150 -4.71 4.53 21.88
CA LEU A 150 -4.43 4.63 23.30
C LEU A 150 -3.09 5.35 23.38
N PHE A 151 -3.09 6.69 23.21
CA PHE A 151 -1.90 7.50 23.49
C PHE A 151 -1.39 7.27 24.92
N TYR A 152 -2.27 6.81 25.82
CA TYR A 152 -1.90 6.34 27.15
C TYR A 152 -1.15 5.00 27.19
N ASP A 153 -1.34 4.10 26.23
CA ASP A 153 -0.80 2.74 26.30
C ASP A 153 0.64 2.67 25.72
N VAL A 154 0.97 3.48 24.70
CA VAL A 154 2.34 3.52 24.13
C VAL A 154 3.36 4.04 25.14
N LYS A 155 3.00 5.06 25.92
CA LYS A 155 3.85 5.58 27.00
C LYS A 155 3.92 4.64 28.21
N SER A 156 2.81 3.95 28.53
CA SER A 156 2.76 2.99 29.65
C SER A 156 3.53 1.69 29.37
N ARG A 157 3.77 1.35 28.10
CA ARG A 157 4.51 0.13 27.69
C ARG A 157 6.01 0.32 27.56
N GLY A 158 6.56 1.49 27.93
CA GLY A 158 8.01 1.70 27.99
C GLY A 158 8.72 1.63 26.64
N LEU A 159 8.05 2.03 25.56
CA LEU A 159 8.62 2.05 24.20
C LEU A 159 9.14 3.44 23.79
N GLU A 160 9.38 4.34 24.74
CA GLU A 160 10.19 5.54 24.54
C GLU A 160 11.63 5.20 24.93
N ASN A 161 12.55 5.26 23.96
CA ASN A 161 13.98 5.48 24.20
C ASN A 161 14.29 6.94 23.90
#